data_AF-A0A4U7EXE6-F1
#
_entry.id   AF-A0A4U7EXE6-F1
#
_cell.length_a   1.000
_cell.length_b   1.000
_cell.length_c   1.000
_cell.angle_alpha   90.00
_cell.angle_beta   90.00
_cell.angle_gamma   90.00
#
_symmetry.space_group_name_H-M   'P 1'
#
loop_
_entity.id
_entity.type
_entity.pdbx_description
1 polymer ?
#
loop_
_entity_poly.entity_id
_entity_poly.type
_entity_poly.pdbx_seq_one_letter_code
_entity_poly.pdbx_strand_id
1 'polypeptide(L)'
;MALREIRILPHVVGASPARRLLPLGVVGLLLLASVGFALGLDVGLSLWWLALALGIAVAAGFAGAGLLPTVGSLWLVGCWWFAFPPLVGYITGNWTGAGRYSYPRMLGYGYQSARGELLGGIEVGVRLGLQFAVVAGLVGYAVGIIGNRLSTHTNESE
;
A
#
# COMPACT_ATOMS: atom_id res chain seq x y z
N MET A 1 28.75 15.32 -9.39
CA MET A 1 27.89 14.25 -8.81
C MET A 1 27.17 14.73 -7.56
N ALA A 2 27.88 15.28 -6.56
CA ALA A 2 27.32 15.79 -5.30
C ALA A 2 26.15 16.79 -5.42
N LEU A 3 26.20 17.75 -6.35
CA LEU A 3 25.13 18.76 -6.52
C LEU A 3 23.78 18.17 -7.00
N ARG A 4 23.80 17.01 -7.67
CA ARG A 4 22.59 16.32 -8.15
C ARG A 4 21.96 15.49 -7.04
N GLU A 5 22.80 14.85 -6.21
CA GLU A 5 22.36 14.11 -5.02
C GLU A 5 21.65 15.03 -4.01
N ILE A 6 22.19 16.22 -3.75
CA ILE A 6 21.60 17.19 -2.83
C ILE A 6 20.20 17.65 -3.30
N ARG A 7 19.96 17.67 -4.61
CA ARG A 7 18.67 18.10 -5.19
C ARG A 7 17.61 17.00 -5.20
N ILE A 8 18.02 15.73 -5.25
CA ILE A 8 17.13 14.56 -5.31
C ILE A 8 16.74 14.08 -3.91
N LEU A 9 17.62 14.25 -2.92
CA LEU A 9 17.43 13.83 -1.54
C LEU A 9 16.08 14.23 -0.91
N PRO A 10 15.53 15.45 -1.14
CA PRO A 10 14.24 15.84 -0.60
C PRO A 10 13.07 15.04 -1.17
N HIS A 11 13.17 14.55 -2.41
CA HIS A 11 12.11 13.78 -3.06
C HIS A 11 12.19 12.29 -2.73
N VAL A 12 13.37 11.80 -2.37
CA VAL A 12 13.56 10.41 -1.92
C VAL A 12 13.16 10.25 -0.46
N VAL A 13 13.66 11.15 0.40
CA VAL A 13 13.45 11.06 1.85
C VAL A 13 12.17 11.77 2.28
N GLY A 14 11.81 12.88 1.63
CA GLY A 14 10.63 13.68 1.98
C GLY A 14 10.87 14.72 3.07
N ALA A 15 9.97 15.70 3.12
CA ALA A 15 9.95 16.75 4.12
C ALA A 15 9.32 16.29 5.44
N SER A 16 9.79 16.85 6.55
CA SER A 16 9.10 16.74 7.84
C SER A 16 7.99 17.80 7.90
N PRO A 17 6.72 17.48 8.27
CA PRO A 17 6.26 16.27 8.97
C PRO A 17 5.72 15.13 8.08
N ALA A 18 5.43 15.37 6.80
CA ALA A 18 4.75 14.42 5.91
C ALA A 18 5.43 13.04 5.83
N ARG A 19 6.77 13.01 5.82
CA ARG A 19 7.60 11.80 5.87
C ARG A 19 7.25 10.84 7.02
N ARG A 20 6.89 11.38 8.19
CA ARG A 20 6.57 10.59 9.40
C ARG A 20 5.09 10.25 9.48
N LEU A 21 4.23 11.20 9.11
CA LEU A 21 2.78 11.03 9.20
C LEU A 21 2.27 9.98 8.21
N LEU A 22 2.87 9.87 7.03
CA LEU A 22 2.47 8.90 6.03
C LEU A 22 2.52 7.44 6.53
N PRO A 23 3.69 6.90 6.96
CA PRO A 23 3.75 5.52 7.43
C PRO A 23 2.90 5.31 8.69
N LEU A 24 2.81 6.30 9.60
CA LEU A 24 1.95 6.21 10.78
C LEU A 24 0.46 6.10 10.40
N GLY A 25 0.02 6.92 9.45
CA GLY A 25 -1.35 6.90 8.93
C GLY A 25 -1.67 5.57 8.27
N VAL A 26 -0.74 5.02 7.47
CA VAL A 26 -0.90 3.69 6.87
C VAL A 26 -0.95 2.59 7.92
N VAL A 27 -0.06 2.60 8.92
CA VAL A 27 -0.12 1.64 10.02
C VAL A 27 -1.46 1.70 10.75
N GLY A 28 -1.95 2.90 11.08
CA GLY A 28 -3.26 3.09 11.72
C GLY A 28 -4.43 2.58 10.86
N LEU A 29 -4.39 2.87 9.55
CA LEU A 29 -5.37 2.38 8.57
C LEU A 29 -5.38 0.84 8.51
N LEU A 30 -4.21 0.21 8.46
CA LEU A 30 -4.10 -1.25 8.41
C LEU A 30 -4.56 -1.89 9.72
N LEU A 31 -4.27 -1.29 10.88
CA LEU A 31 -4.80 -1.76 12.16
C LEU A 31 -6.33 -1.67 12.21
N LEU A 32 -6.91 -0.57 11.72
CA LEU A 32 -8.36 -0.41 11.65
C LEU A 32 -8.99 -1.46 10.72
N ALA A 33 -8.38 -1.68 9.55
CA ALA A 33 -8.81 -2.72 8.61
C ALA A 33 -8.70 -4.12 9.23
N SER A 34 -7.61 -4.42 9.96
CA SER A 34 -7.43 -5.67 10.68
C SER A 34 -8.54 -5.92 11.70
N VAL A 35 -8.88 -4.90 12.50
CA VAL A 35 -9.97 -4.99 13.49
C VAL A 35 -11.30 -5.23 12.78
N GLY A 36 -11.61 -4.45 11.75
CA GLY A 36 -12.84 -4.63 10.98
C GLY A 36 -12.95 -6.04 10.38
N PHE A 37 -11.87 -6.54 9.80
CA PHE A 37 -11.80 -7.89 9.25
C PHE A 37 -12.01 -8.97 10.33
N ALA A 38 -11.36 -8.82 11.48
CA ALA A 38 -11.53 -9.74 12.62
C ALA A 38 -12.98 -9.75 13.16
N LEU A 39 -13.65 -8.58 13.16
CA LEU A 39 -15.07 -8.44 13.54
C LEU A 39 -16.04 -8.97 12.50
N GLY A 40 -15.57 -9.31 11.30
CA GLY A 40 -16.36 -9.97 10.29
C GLY A 40 -16.66 -9.17 9.03
N LEU A 41 -16.14 -7.94 8.93
CA LEU A 41 -16.33 -7.09 7.75
C LEU A 41 -15.53 -7.63 6.55
N ASP A 42 -16.11 -7.54 5.36
CA ASP A 42 -15.46 -8.00 4.12
C ASP A 42 -14.50 -6.94 3.57
N VAL A 43 -13.49 -6.60 4.37
CA VAL A 43 -12.46 -5.61 4.05
C VAL A 43 -11.32 -6.24 3.24
N GLY A 44 -11.27 -7.57 3.14
CA GLY A 44 -10.10 -8.32 2.65
C GLY A 44 -9.92 -8.31 1.13
N LEU A 45 -10.97 -8.53 0.34
CA LEU A 45 -10.83 -8.80 -1.10
C LEU A 45 -11.62 -7.77 -1.93
N SER A 46 -11.06 -6.57 -2.09
CA SER A 46 -11.72 -5.48 -2.83
C SER A 46 -10.77 -4.70 -3.72
N LEU A 47 -11.23 -4.38 -4.94
CA LEU A 47 -10.57 -3.44 -5.87
C LEU A 47 -10.35 -2.07 -5.24
N TRP A 48 -11.10 -1.72 -4.19
CA TRP A 48 -10.94 -0.46 -3.48
C TRP A 48 -9.54 -0.27 -2.87
N TRP A 49 -8.84 -1.35 -2.53
CA TRP A 49 -7.45 -1.29 -2.06
C TRP A 49 -6.48 -0.75 -3.11
N LEU A 50 -6.71 -1.01 -4.40
CA LEU A 50 -5.92 -0.45 -5.49
C LEU A 50 -6.14 1.07 -5.59
N ALA A 51 -7.39 1.50 -5.56
CA ALA A 51 -7.74 2.92 -5.59
C ALA A 51 -7.17 3.65 -4.36
N LEU A 52 -7.26 3.05 -3.18
CA LEU A 52 -6.72 3.58 -1.94
C LEU A 52 -5.19 3.70 -1.99
N ALA A 53 -4.49 2.66 -2.45
CA ALA A 53 -3.04 2.68 -2.62
C ALA A 53 -2.59 3.77 -3.60
N LEU A 54 -3.25 3.92 -4.75
CA LEU A 54 -2.98 5.00 -5.69
C LEU A 54 -3.25 6.38 -5.07
N GLY A 55 -4.35 6.53 -4.34
CA GLY A 55 -4.69 7.75 -3.62
C GLY A 55 -3.64 8.13 -2.58
N ILE A 56 -3.13 7.17 -1.81
CA ILE A 56 -2.05 7.36 -0.84
C ILE A 56 -0.78 7.86 -1.56
N ALA A 57 -0.41 7.25 -2.70
CA ALA A 57 0.77 7.65 -3.46
C ALA A 57 0.67 9.08 -3.99
N VAL A 58 -0.49 9.46 -4.53
CA VAL A 58 -0.75 10.82 -5.02
C VAL A 58 -0.72 11.83 -3.88
N ALA A 59 -1.41 11.55 -2.76
CA ALA A 59 -1.40 12.40 -1.58
C ALA A 59 0.02 12.56 -1.00
N ALA A 60 0.81 11.49 -0.98
CA ALA A 60 2.20 11.52 -0.54
C ALA A 60 3.08 12.40 -1.44
N GLY A 61 2.88 12.34 -2.77
CA GLY A 61 3.54 13.21 -3.74
C GLY A 61 3.17 14.68 -3.53
N PHE A 62 1.88 14.95 -3.35
CA PHE A 62 1.37 16.29 -3.11
C PHE A 62 1.92 16.90 -1.81
N ALA A 63 1.93 16.12 -0.72
CA ALA A 63 2.45 16.53 0.59
C ALA A 63 3.99 16.51 0.69
N GLY A 64 4.71 16.07 -0.36
CA GLY A 64 6.16 15.97 -0.33
C GLY A 64 6.70 14.95 0.68
N ALA A 65 5.99 13.85 0.89
CA ALA A 65 6.31 12.86 1.91
C ALA A 65 7.56 12.03 1.61
N GLY A 66 8.03 12.00 0.36
CA GLY A 66 9.20 11.24 -0.09
C GLY A 66 8.84 9.89 -0.74
N LEU A 67 9.62 9.48 -1.74
CA LEU A 67 9.44 8.21 -2.45
C LEU A 67 9.66 6.98 -1.55
N LEU A 68 10.69 7.00 -0.71
CA LEU A 68 11.00 5.86 0.17
C LEU A 68 9.87 5.56 1.16
N PRO A 69 9.36 6.54 1.95
CA PRO A 69 8.22 6.28 2.82
C PRO A 69 6.93 5.99 2.04
N THR A 70 6.77 6.51 0.83
CA THR A 70 5.62 6.16 -0.04
C THR A 70 5.64 4.69 -0.44
N VAL A 71 6.73 4.24 -1.07
CA VAL A 71 6.90 2.85 -1.50
C VAL A 71 6.83 1.91 -0.31
N GLY A 72 7.49 2.24 0.81
CA GLY A 72 7.42 1.44 2.04
C GLY A 72 5.99 1.31 2.58
N SER A 73 5.23 2.40 2.58
CA SER A 73 3.83 2.38 3.03
C SER A 73 2.94 1.56 2.10
N LEU A 74 3.08 1.70 0.79
CA LEU A 74 2.34 0.87 -0.18
C LEU A 74 2.72 -0.61 -0.08
N TRP A 75 3.98 -0.91 0.21
CA TRP A 75 4.42 -2.28 0.44
C TRP A 75 3.76 -2.89 1.68
N LEU A 76 3.63 -2.13 2.77
CA LEU A 76 2.87 -2.56 3.96
C LEU A 76 1.40 -2.84 3.63
N VAL A 77 0.77 -1.99 2.80
CA VAL A 77 -0.60 -2.21 2.31
C VAL A 77 -0.68 -3.51 1.52
N GLY A 78 0.26 -3.76 0.61
CA GLY A 78 0.34 -5.02 -0.13
C GLY A 78 0.55 -6.23 0.78
N CYS A 79 1.50 -6.17 1.70
CA CYS A 79 1.74 -7.25 2.67
C CYS A 79 0.49 -7.55 3.50
N TRP A 80 -0.21 -6.53 3.98
CA TRP A 80 -1.47 -6.72 4.69
C TRP A 80 -2.51 -7.41 3.80
N TRP A 81 -2.71 -6.89 2.58
CA TRP A 81 -3.75 -7.36 1.66
C TRP A 81 -3.56 -8.83 1.26
N PHE A 82 -2.32 -9.28 1.13
CA PHE A 82 -1.99 -10.64 0.71
C PHE A 82 -1.72 -11.62 1.87
N ALA A 83 -1.31 -11.17 3.05
CA ALA A 83 -0.93 -12.07 4.15
C ALA A 83 -1.90 -12.04 5.35
N PHE A 84 -2.55 -10.92 5.65
CA PHE A 84 -3.38 -10.81 6.84
C PHE A 84 -4.70 -11.59 6.75
N PRO A 85 -5.51 -11.48 5.67
CA PRO A 85 -6.74 -12.28 5.56
C PRO A 85 -6.48 -13.80 5.63
N PRO A 86 -5.46 -14.37 4.93
CA PRO A 86 -5.09 -15.78 5.08
C PRO A 86 -4.60 -16.16 6.46
N LEU A 87 -3.87 -15.29 7.16
CA LEU A 87 -3.41 -15.54 8.53
C LEU A 87 -4.60 -15.71 9.48
N VAL A 88 -5.62 -14.86 9.37
CA VAL A 88 -6.84 -14.97 10.18
C VAL A 88 -7.59 -16.25 9.86
N GLY A 89 -7.70 -16.63 8.58
CA GLY A 89 -8.29 -17.92 8.18
C GLY A 89 -7.53 -19.12 8.76
N TYR A 90 -6.20 -19.06 8.76
CA TYR A 90 -5.33 -20.08 9.37
C TYR A 90 -5.56 -20.21 10.88
N ILE A 91 -5.59 -19.10 11.61
CA ILE A 91 -5.77 -19.09 13.08
C ILE A 91 -7.18 -19.55 13.47
N THR A 92 -8.20 -19.15 12.73
CA THR A 92 -9.60 -19.47 13.03
C THR A 92 -10.02 -20.86 12.53
N GLY A 93 -9.14 -21.57 11.81
CA GLY A 93 -9.49 -22.83 11.14
C GLY A 93 -10.52 -22.67 10.03
N ASN A 94 -10.85 -21.44 9.64
CA ASN A 94 -11.93 -21.12 8.72
C ASN A 94 -11.32 -20.86 7.33
N TRP A 95 -11.17 -21.93 6.55
CA TRP A 95 -10.51 -21.92 5.24
C TRP A 95 -11.41 -22.49 4.15
N THR A 96 -12.64 -22.03 4.04
CA THR A 96 -13.53 -22.45 2.94
C THR A 96 -13.15 -21.73 1.63
N GLY A 97 -12.97 -22.49 0.55
CA GLY A 97 -12.45 -22.04 -0.73
C GLY A 97 -13.05 -20.72 -1.24
N ALA A 98 -12.17 -19.79 -1.63
CA ALA A 98 -12.50 -18.48 -2.22
C ALA A 98 -13.34 -17.54 -1.35
N GLY A 99 -13.37 -17.74 -0.03
CA GLY A 99 -13.95 -16.79 0.91
C GLY A 99 -13.04 -15.59 1.22
N ARG A 100 -13.49 -14.72 2.12
CA ARG A 100 -12.78 -13.50 2.55
C ARG A 100 -11.38 -13.71 3.13
N TYR A 101 -11.04 -14.94 3.51
CA TYR A 101 -9.73 -15.32 4.05
C TYR A 101 -8.71 -15.68 2.95
N SER A 102 -9.11 -15.72 1.68
CA SER A 102 -8.19 -15.91 0.56
C SER A 102 -7.48 -14.61 0.20
N TYR A 103 -6.27 -14.70 -0.36
CA TYR A 103 -5.56 -13.55 -0.92
C TYR A 103 -5.99 -13.28 -2.39
N PRO A 104 -5.74 -12.07 -2.93
CA PRO A 104 -6.01 -11.78 -4.34
C PRO A 104 -5.24 -12.69 -5.29
N ARG A 105 -5.94 -13.50 -6.10
CA ARG A 105 -5.35 -14.49 -7.00
C ARG A 105 -5.90 -14.36 -8.42
N MET A 106 -5.04 -14.57 -9.42
CA MET A 106 -5.50 -14.80 -10.79
C MET A 106 -6.01 -16.23 -10.90
N LEU A 107 -7.32 -16.39 -11.11
CA LEU A 107 -8.01 -17.62 -11.54
C LEU A 107 -7.76 -18.93 -10.74
N GLY A 108 -8.76 -19.30 -9.94
CA GLY A 108 -9.20 -20.71 -9.75
C GLY A 108 -8.34 -21.67 -8.92
N TYR A 109 -7.06 -21.38 -8.64
CA TYR A 109 -6.22 -22.24 -7.82
C TYR A 109 -6.20 -21.78 -6.36
N GLY A 110 -6.83 -22.57 -5.48
CA GLY A 110 -6.63 -22.48 -4.04
C GLY A 110 -5.74 -23.61 -3.54
N TYR A 111 -4.89 -23.31 -2.57
CA TYR A 111 -4.10 -24.35 -1.93
C TYR A 111 -5.03 -25.29 -1.15
N GLN A 112 -4.72 -26.58 -1.11
CA GLN A 112 -5.51 -27.59 -0.40
C GLN A 112 -5.45 -27.46 1.14
N SER A 113 -4.86 -26.38 1.68
CA SER A 113 -4.74 -26.16 3.11
C SER A 113 -4.58 -24.68 3.46
N ALA A 114 -5.02 -24.30 4.65
CA ALA A 114 -4.84 -22.95 5.21
C ALA A 114 -3.35 -22.54 5.31
N ARG A 115 -2.45 -23.49 5.58
CA ARG A 115 -1.00 -23.24 5.60
C ARG A 115 -0.48 -22.88 4.20
N GLY A 116 -0.96 -23.57 3.17
CA GLY A 116 -0.59 -23.26 1.78
C GLY A 116 -1.08 -21.88 1.35
N GLU A 117 -2.31 -21.51 1.70
CA GLU A 117 -2.87 -20.18 1.44
C GLU A 117 -2.04 -19.07 2.11
N LEU A 118 -1.61 -19.27 3.37
CA LEU A 118 -0.76 -18.30 4.07
C LEU A 118 0.63 -18.16 3.44
N LEU A 119 1.29 -19.28 3.14
CA LEU A 119 2.63 -19.25 2.52
C LEU A 119 2.58 -18.64 1.12
N GLY A 120 1.58 -19.01 0.32
CA GLY A 120 1.36 -18.41 -1.00
C GLY A 120 1.07 -16.91 -0.92
N GLY A 121 0.22 -16.49 0.02
CA GLY A 121 -0.06 -15.08 0.28
C GLY A 121 1.20 -14.29 0.67
N ILE A 122 2.07 -14.86 1.51
CA ILE A 122 3.35 -14.22 1.89
C ILE A 122 4.29 -14.12 0.69
N GLU A 123 4.48 -15.21 -0.06
CA GLU A 123 5.41 -15.24 -1.20
C GLU A 123 4.96 -14.27 -2.30
N VAL A 124 3.69 -14.34 -2.68
CA VAL A 124 3.08 -13.47 -3.68
C VAL A 124 3.02 -12.03 -3.18
N GLY A 125 2.62 -11.82 -1.93
CA GLY A 125 2.52 -10.50 -1.31
C GLY A 125 3.86 -9.78 -1.19
N VAL A 126 4.94 -10.49 -0.82
CA VAL A 126 6.28 -9.91 -0.78
C VAL A 126 6.76 -9.56 -2.18
N ARG A 127 6.62 -10.47 -3.15
CA ARG A 127 7.14 -10.27 -4.50
C ARG A 127 6.30 -9.29 -5.32
N LEU A 128 5.02 -9.58 -5.51
CA LEU A 128 4.11 -8.74 -6.30
C LEU A 128 3.72 -7.46 -5.56
N GLY A 129 3.54 -7.52 -4.23
CA GLY A 129 3.24 -6.32 -3.45
C GLY A 129 4.37 -5.30 -3.49
N LEU A 130 5.65 -5.73 -3.50
CA LEU A 130 6.78 -4.81 -3.67
C LEU A 130 6.83 -4.23 -5.08
N GLN A 131 6.66 -5.05 -6.12
CA GLN A 131 6.64 -4.56 -7.51
C GLN A 131 5.52 -3.56 -7.72
N PHE A 132 4.32 -3.86 -7.23
CA PHE A 132 3.18 -2.95 -7.23
C PHE A 132 3.49 -1.66 -6.49
N ALA A 133 4.02 -1.74 -5.26
CA ALA A 133 4.35 -0.59 -4.44
C ALA A 133 5.37 0.34 -5.11
N VAL A 134 6.37 -0.22 -5.80
CA VAL A 134 7.37 0.55 -6.55
C VAL A 134 6.71 1.26 -7.73
N VAL A 135 5.96 0.54 -8.57
CA VAL A 135 5.34 1.12 -9.78
C VAL A 135 4.27 2.14 -9.43
N ALA A 136 3.30 1.77 -8.58
CA ALA A 136 2.24 2.64 -8.13
C ALA A 136 2.78 3.82 -7.33
N GLY A 137 3.79 3.58 -6.48
CA GLY A 137 4.47 4.61 -5.71
C GLY A 137 5.15 5.63 -6.61
N LEU A 138 5.92 5.21 -7.62
CA LEU A 138 6.58 6.11 -8.56
C LEU A 138 5.57 6.95 -9.36
N VAL A 139 4.57 6.29 -9.94
CA VAL A 139 3.57 6.97 -10.78
C VAL A 139 2.72 7.93 -9.94
N GLY A 140 2.14 7.44 -8.84
CA GLY A 140 1.28 8.26 -7.99
C GLY A 140 2.03 9.43 -7.36
N TYR A 141 3.25 9.18 -6.86
CA TYR A 141 4.08 10.25 -6.28
C TYR A 141 4.43 11.34 -7.30
N ALA A 142 4.79 10.93 -8.53
CA ALA A 142 5.06 11.88 -9.61
C ALA A 142 3.82 12.72 -9.97
N VAL A 143 2.65 12.07 -10.09
CA VAL A 143 1.37 12.76 -10.32
C VAL A 143 1.07 13.77 -9.21
N GLY A 144 1.27 13.38 -7.94
CA GLY A 144 1.08 14.27 -6.79
C GLY A 144 1.98 15.51 -6.82
N ILE A 145 3.26 15.34 -7.17
CA ILE A 145 4.20 16.46 -7.32
C ILE A 145 3.73 17.41 -8.42
N ILE A 146 3.36 16.88 -9.59
CA ILE A 146 2.93 17.70 -10.72
C ILE A 146 1.67 18.49 -10.35
N GLY A 147 0.69 17.83 -9.73
CA GLY A 147 -0.53 18.49 -9.25
C GLY A 147 -0.25 19.62 -8.26
N ASN A 148 0.65 19.42 -7.30
CA ASN A 148 1.02 20.47 -6.35
C ASN A 148 1.64 21.69 -7.04
N ARG A 149 2.56 21.47 -7.99
CA ARG A 149 3.21 22.57 -8.74
C ARG A 149 2.23 23.36 -9.60
N LEU A 150 1.26 22.68 -10.22
CA LEU A 150 0.22 23.35 -10.99
C LEU A 150 -0.66 24.21 -10.09
N SER A 151 -1.08 23.68 -8.93
CA SER A 151 -1.88 24.42 -7.96
C SER A 151 -1.17 25.66 -7.42
N THR A 152 0.14 25.59 -7.18
CA THR A 152 0.90 26.76 -6.69
C THR A 152 1.04 27.84 -7.75
N HIS A 153 1.21 27.47 -9.02
CA HIS A 153 1.30 28.45 -10.12
C HIS A 153 -0.03 29.18 -10.38
N THR A 154 -1.17 28.51 -10.24
CA THR A 154 -2.48 29.16 -10.40
C THR A 154 -2.72 30.22 -9.33
N ASN A 155 -2.31 29.96 -8.08
CA ASN A 155 -2.47 30.91 -6.97
C ASN A 155 -1.55 32.14 -7.08
N GLU A 156 -0.49 32.09 -7.88
CA GLU A 156 0.39 33.25 -8.13
C GLU A 156 -0.09 34.13 -9.30
N SER A 157 -1.05 33.63 -10.08
CA SER A 157 -1.62 34.34 -11.24
C SER A 157 -2.97 35.03 -10.98
N GLU A 158 -3.51 34.88 -9.76
CA GLU A 158 -4.67 35.63 -9.25
C GLU A 158 -4.22 36.79 -8.35
#